data_AF-A0A381QEA5-F1
#
_entry.id   AF-A0A381QEA5-F1
#
_cell.length_a   1.000
_cell.length_b   1.000
_cell.length_c   1.000
_cell.angle_alpha   90.00
_cell.angle_beta   90.00
_cell.angle_gamma   90.00
#
_symmetry.space_group_name_H-M   'P 1'
#
loop_
_entity.id
_entity.type
_entity.pdbx_description
1 polymer ?
#
loop_
_entity_poly.entity_id
_entity_poly.type
_entity_poly.pdbx_seq_one_letter_code
_entity_poly.pdbx_strand_id
1 'polypeptide(L)' 'MLGLGLEETLLQYLRAVGWSITAAVGFAFGVGIALKVFDWLSTEIDEWEEIKKGNMGVALIFISLIVMVGLLVYKVI' A
#
# COMPACT_ATOMS: atom_id res chain seq x y z
N MET A 1 -22.50 -18.85 -26.09
CA MET A 1 -23.26 -19.91 -25.40
C MET A 1 -22.28 -20.95 -24.89
N LEU A 2 -22.05 -20.95 -23.58
CA LEU A 2 -21.80 -22.13 -22.73
C LEU A 2 -21.72 -21.54 -21.31
N GLY A 3 -22.75 -21.79 -20.51
CA GLY A 3 -22.80 -21.32 -19.13
C GLY A 3 -21.61 -21.91 -18.39
N LEU A 4 -20.76 -21.05 -17.84
CA LEU A 4 -19.65 -21.47 -16.98
C LEU A 4 -20.21 -22.40 -15.90
N GLY A 5 -19.60 -23.56 -15.75
CA GLY A 5 -19.94 -24.44 -14.63
C GLY A 5 -19.72 -23.69 -13.31
N LEU A 6 -20.53 -24.02 -12.29
CA LEU A 6 -20.38 -23.45 -10.95
C LEU A 6 -18.94 -23.58 -10.44
N GLU A 7 -18.30 -24.71 -10.73
CA GLU A 7 -16.89 -24.99 -10.41
C GLU A 7 -15.93 -24.00 -11.07
N GLU A 8 -16.12 -23.71 -12.36
CA GLU A 8 -15.25 -22.82 -13.13
C GLU A 8 -15.37 -21.36 -12.65
N THR A 9 -16.59 -20.95 -12.32
CA THR A 9 -16.87 -19.63 -11.71
C THR A 9 -16.24 -19.51 -10.32
N LEU A 10 -16.35 -20.55 -9.48
CA LEU A 10 -15.71 -20.59 -8.17
C LEU A 10 -14.19 -20.50 -8.26
N LEU A 11 -13.57 -21.25 -9.18
CA LEU A 11 -12.13 -21.22 -9.41
C LEU A 11 -11.63 -19.84 -9.86
N GLN A 12 -12.41 -19.12 -10.67
CA GLN A 12 -12.08 -17.75 -11.07
C GLN A 12 -12.08 -16.80 -9.88
N TYR A 13 -13.09 -16.85 -9.01
CA TYR A 13 -13.12 -16.04 -7.79
C TYR A 13 -11.96 -16.36 -6.85
N LEU A 14 -11.64 -17.65 -6.67
CA LEU A 14 -10.52 -18.09 -5.85
C LEU A 14 -9.19 -17.53 -6.36
N ARG A 15 -8.97 -17.57 -7.68
CA ARG A 15 -7.80 -16.96 -8.31
C ARG A 15 -7.78 -15.44 -8.14
N ALA A 16 -8.93 -14.77 -8.30
CA ALA A 16 -9.03 -13.32 -8.12
C ALA A 16 -8.68 -12.91 -6.68
N VAL A 17 -9.16 -13.65 -5.68
CA VAL A 17 -8.79 -13.47 -4.27
C VAL A 17 -7.29 -13.72 -4.05
N GLY A 18 -6.72 -14.75 -4.67
CA GLY A 18 -5.28 -15.01 -4.59
C GLY A 18 -4.43 -13.85 -5.11
N TRP A 19 -4.80 -13.28 -6.26
CA TRP A 19 -4.13 -12.12 -6.82
C TRP A 19 -4.33 -10.85 -6.00
N SER A 20 -5.52 -10.61 -5.45
CA SER A 20 -5.77 -9.43 -4.62
C SER A 20 -4.96 -9.48 -3.32
N ILE A 21 -4.81 -10.65 -2.70
CA ILE A 21 -3.93 -10.84 -1.53
C ILE A 21 -2.48 -10.56 -1.92
N THR A 22 -2.02 -11.12 -3.03
CA THR A 22 -0.64 -10.91 -3.50
C THR A 22 -0.35 -9.44 -3.75
N ALA A 23 -1.27 -8.73 -4.40
CA ALA A 23 -1.17 -7.29 -4.64
C ALA A 23 -1.18 -6.49 -3.31
N ALA A 24 -2.07 -6.82 -2.38
CA ALA A 24 -2.16 -6.15 -1.08
C ALA A 24 -0.87 -6.32 -0.25
N VAL A 25 -0.29 -7.52 -0.25
CA VAL A 25 0.98 -7.80 0.42
C VAL A 25 2.11 -7.00 -0.22
N GLY A 26 2.23 -7.02 -1.54
CA GLY A 26 3.24 -6.24 -2.26
C GLY A 26 3.12 -4.73 -1.99
N PHE A 27 1.90 -4.20 -1.97
CA PHE A 27 1.62 -2.81 -1.62
C PHE A 27 2.06 -2.48 -0.20
N ALA A 28 1.70 -3.31 0.78
CA ALA A 28 2.07 -3.10 2.18
C ALA A 28 3.60 -3.05 2.36
N PHE A 29 4.33 -3.95 1.69
CA PHE A 29 5.80 -3.92 1.67
C PHE A 29 6.34 -2.66 1.00
N GLY A 30 5.79 -2.25 -0.14
CA GLY A 30 6.21 -1.04 -0.85
C GLY A 30 6.06 0.21 0.00
N VAL A 31 4.91 0.39 0.66
CA VAL A 31 4.67 1.51 1.58
C VAL A 31 5.60 1.44 2.80
N GLY A 32 5.76 0.27 3.41
CA GLY A 32 6.63 0.09 4.57
C GLY A 32 8.09 0.42 4.27
N ILE A 33 8.60 0.01 3.11
CA ILE A 33 9.96 0.35 2.66
C ILE A 33 10.08 1.85 2.42
N ALA A 34 9.12 2.47 1.73
CA ALA A 34 9.14 3.91 1.47
C ALA A 34 9.17 4.73 2.76
N LEU A 35 8.34 4.38 3.75
CA LEU A 35 8.33 5.02 5.06
C LEU A 35 9.67 4.85 5.79
N LYS A 36 10.25 3.65 5.76
CA LYS A 36 11.55 3.39 6.39
C LYS A 36 12.71 4.13 5.73
N VAL A 37 12.70 4.23 4.41
CA VAL A 37 13.70 5.03 3.67
C VAL A 37 13.53 6.50 4.00
N PHE A 38 12.29 6.99 4.12
CA PHE A 38 12.03 8.37 4.52
C PHE A 38 12.61 8.67 5.90
N ASP A 39 12.26 7.86 6.91
CA ASP A 39 12.78 7.93 8.29
C ASP A 39 14.32 7.93 8.35
N TRP A 40 14.98 7.12 7.52
CA TRP A 40 16.44 7.11 7.41
C TRP A 40 17.05 8.37 6.79
N LEU A 41 16.30 9.09 5.95
CA LEU A 41 16.77 10.34 5.35
C LEU A 41 16.53 11.54 6.28
N SER A 42 15.59 11.42 7.22
CA SER A 42 15.16 12.49 8.12
C SER A 42 15.67 12.33 9.55
N THR A 43 16.91 11.86 9.70
CA THR A 43 17.60 11.56 10.98
C THR A 43 17.66 12.67 12.02
N GLU A 44 17.31 13.91 11.68
CA GLU A 44 17.35 15.07 12.58
C GLU A 44 16.04 15.30 13.34
N ILE A 45 14.93 14.67 12.92
CA ILE A 45 13.61 14.83 13.52
C ILE A 45 13.01 13.46 13.87
N ASP A 46 12.27 13.38 14.99
CA ASP A 46 11.44 12.20 15.30
C ASP A 46 10.01 12.47 14.82
N GLU A 47 9.67 11.94 13.65
CA GLU A 47 8.40 12.23 12.99
C GLU A 47 7.21 11.66 13.76
N TRP A 48 7.39 10.50 14.37
CA TRP A 48 6.33 9.87 15.16
C TRP A 48 6.04 10.67 16.42
N GLU A 49 7.05 11.24 17.07
CA GLU A 49 6.86 12.20 18.14
C GLU A 49 6.22 13.50 17.64
N GLU A 50 6.68 14.07 16.53
CA GLU A 50 6.14 15.31 15.99
C GLU A 50 4.66 15.19 15.62
N ILE A 51 4.26 14.08 15.01
CA ILE A 51 2.85 13.78 14.71
C ILE A 51 2.04 13.65 16.01
N LYS A 52 2.56 12.98 17.04
CA LYS A 52 1.90 12.87 18.37
C LYS A 52 1.76 14.23 19.05
N LYS A 53 2.72 15.14 18.87
CA LYS A 53 2.66 16.53 19.36
C LYS A 53 1.68 17.40 18.56
N GLY A 54 1.06 16.86 17.51
CA GLY A 54 0.07 17.54 16.69
C GLY A 54 0.64 18.30 15.51
N ASN A 55 1.89 18.03 15.12
CA ASN A 55 2.51 18.67 13.96
C ASN A 55 1.88 18.15 12.65
N MET A 56 0.87 18.86 12.16
CA MET A 56 0.17 18.49 10.92
C MET A 56 1.06 18.53 9.68
N GLY A 57 2.15 19.32 9.68
CA GLY A 57 3.07 19.39 8.54
C GLY A 57 3.74 18.05 8.29
N VAL A 58 4.30 17.44 9.34
CA VAL A 58 4.95 16.13 9.28
C VAL A 58 3.94 15.04 8.90
N ALA A 59 2.73 15.08 9.47
CA ALA A 59 1.66 14.15 9.11
C ALA A 59 1.28 14.22 7.63
N LEU A 60 1.17 15.42 7.06
CA LEU A 60 0.86 15.63 5.64
C LEU A 60 1.97 15.10 4.72
N ILE A 61 3.23 15.17 5.13
CA ILE A 61 4.34 14.57 4.36
C ILE A 61 4.19 13.06 4.31
N PHE A 62 3.89 12.41 5.44
CA PHE A 62 3.65 10.95 5.50
C PHE A 62 2.45 10.54 4.64
N ILE A 63 1.34 11.28 4.73
CA ILE A 63 0.15 11.04 3.89
C ILE A 63 0.51 11.17 2.41
N SER A 64 1.25 12.22 2.04
CA SER A 64 1.67 12.46 0.66
C SER A 64 2.55 11.33 0.13
N LEU A 65 3.48 10.83 0.95
CA LEU A 65 4.33 9.69 0.61
C LEU A 65 3.51 8.42 0.38
N ILE A 66 2.59 8.09 1.29
CA ILE A 66 1.72 6.90 1.18
C ILE A 66 0.85 6.98 -0.07
N VAL A 67 0.24 8.15 -0.33
CA VAL A 67 -0.58 8.38 -1.53
C VAL A 67 0.27 8.22 -2.80
N MET A 68 1.46 8.82 -2.85
CA MET A 68 2.35 8.70 -4.00
C MET A 68 2.79 7.27 -4.27
N VAL A 69 3.17 6.52 -3.24
CA VAL A 69 3.48 5.09 -3.37
C VAL A 69 2.26 4.35 -3.90
N GLY A 70 1.07 4.65 -3.38
CA GLY A 70 -0.15 4.00 -3.84
C GLY A 70 -0.50 4.28 -5.29
N LEU A 71 -0.29 5.51 -5.77
CA LEU A 71 -0.45 5.87 -7.18
C LEU A 71 0.58 5.16 -8.07
N LEU A 72 1.82 5.00 -7.60
CA LEU A 72 2.84 4.25 -8.33
C LEU A 72 2.45 2.78 -8.47
N VAL A 73 1.96 2.15 -7.40
CA VAL A 73 1.52 0.75 -7.44
C VAL A 73 0.29 0.59 -8.33
N TYR A 74 -0.69 1.50 -8.24
CA TYR A 74 -1.87 1.49 -9.11
C TYR A 74 -1.50 1.56 -10.59
N LYS A 75 -0.48 2.33 -10.97
CA LYS A 75 -0.02 2.40 -12.36
C LYS A 75 0.57 1.07 -12.87
N VAL A 76 1.09 0.23 -11.98
CA VAL A 76 1.82 -0.99 -12.33
C VAL A 76 0.91 -2.21 -12.43
N ILE A 77 -0.20 -2.23 -11.69
CA ILE A 77 -1.22 -3.30 -11.70
C ILE A 77 -2.22 -3.06 -12.84
#